data_AF-A0A1J4JU58-F1
#
_entry.id   AF-A0A1J4JU58-F1
#
_cell.length_a   1.000
_cell.length_b   1.000
_cell.length_c   1.000
_cell.angle_alpha   90.00
_cell.angle_beta   90.00
_cell.angle_gamma   90.00
#
_symmetry.space_group_name_H-M   'P 1'
#
loop_
_entity.id
_entity.type
_entity.pdbx_description
1 polymer ?
#
loop_
_entity_poly.entity_id
_entity_poly.type
_entity_poly.pdbx_seq_one_letter_code
_entity_poly.pdbx_strand_id
1 'polypeptide(L)'
;MNDFTDENRVLRLANVIRTSVDEMMCEKMAVQFQKKKISPTLFSNRLLQVLEIGLKCEREQYIREISEKLHKVEQERDQLKKELANEKRRWAHENTIISTDKAFIQRRYETLDEHYKVLGWRKDMTESSLQEQIQIRDKIINLQRIAINKTQKCNNYLKSEIKELNDQIVKNTKIQMRALKTLKNSLFEQFHASLTYFIRKQKKKDYRHVQIVTTELKAEKMAHDQLKGASQLLLDSVWNISPRRRREPKVTLEELPRRISEVHTFIQNSVEDQKEIAIEAVKKDLSTTLPEISVVGEESVIDAVSTVISDRAAEKEAEFQSKLRAADKREEKLKKKLQSALIQIQNLKKPAITPPQYRYVDEFQEIKDDWDQQKEILDMRMRELSQGMSSSLRSPLSNSIFNTP
;
A
#
# COMPACT_ATOMS: atom_id res chain seq x y z
N MET A 1 -4.53 6.88 170.74
CA MET A 1 -3.79 5.82 171.45
C MET A 1 -2.67 6.47 172.28
N ASN A 2 -3.03 7.24 173.31
CA ASN A 2 -2.12 8.14 174.04
C ASN A 2 -2.02 7.85 175.57
N ASP A 3 -2.64 6.78 176.08
CA ASP A 3 -2.62 6.47 177.52
C ASP A 3 -1.53 5.47 177.95
N PHE A 4 -0.87 4.78 177.01
CA PHE A 4 0.24 3.85 177.31
C PHE A 4 1.60 4.53 177.49
N THR A 5 1.69 5.83 177.25
CA THR A 5 2.93 6.61 177.33
C THR A 5 3.21 7.15 178.72
N ASP A 6 2.21 7.50 179.52
CA ASP A 6 2.45 8.15 180.83
C ASP A 6 2.78 7.15 181.95
N GLU A 7 2.12 5.98 182.04
CA GLU A 7 2.55 4.93 182.99
C GLU A 7 3.97 4.44 182.69
N ASN A 8 4.31 4.24 181.42
CA ASN A 8 5.68 3.89 181.01
C ASN A 8 6.68 5.01 181.35
N ARG A 9 6.29 6.28 181.26
CA ARG A 9 7.15 7.40 181.67
C ARG A 9 7.35 7.41 183.17
N VAL A 10 6.31 7.20 183.98
CA VAL A 10 6.42 7.11 185.45
C VAL A 10 7.27 5.91 185.86
N LEU A 11 7.09 4.74 185.24
CA LEU A 11 7.85 3.53 185.54
C LEU A 11 9.33 3.67 185.13
N ARG A 12 9.60 4.31 183.99
CA ARG A 12 10.97 4.66 183.57
C ARG A 12 11.59 5.69 184.51
N LEU A 13 10.85 6.72 184.90
CA LEU A 13 11.34 7.73 185.84
C LEU A 13 11.66 7.10 187.20
N ALA A 14 10.80 6.21 187.69
CA ALA A 14 11.02 5.46 188.93
C ALA A 14 12.24 4.54 188.83
N ASN A 15 12.47 3.89 187.68
CA ASN A 15 13.67 3.10 187.45
C ASN A 15 14.92 3.98 187.38
N VAL A 16 14.89 5.12 186.69
CA VAL A 16 16.02 6.08 186.65
C VAL A 16 16.36 6.57 188.05
N ILE A 17 15.36 6.98 188.84
CA ILE A 17 15.57 7.40 190.24
C ILE A 17 16.19 6.27 191.06
N ARG A 18 15.71 5.03 190.90
CA ARG A 18 16.27 3.85 191.59
C ARG A 18 17.72 3.61 191.20
N THR A 19 18.04 3.58 189.90
CA THR A 19 19.40 3.38 189.41
C THR A 19 20.33 4.51 189.86
N SER A 20 19.87 5.77 189.86
CA SER A 20 20.65 6.91 190.36
C SER A 20 20.88 6.83 191.87
N VAL A 21 19.93 6.30 192.65
CA VAL A 21 20.13 6.00 194.08
C VAL A 21 21.20 4.92 194.25
N ASP A 22 21.16 3.86 193.45
CA ASP A 22 22.15 2.77 193.50
C ASP A 22 23.56 3.25 193.10
N GLU A 23 23.68 4.06 192.05
CA GLU A 23 24.96 4.66 191.61
C GLU A 23 25.55 5.63 192.64
N MET A 24 24.70 6.32 193.40
CA MET A 24 25.15 7.17 194.50
C MET A 24 25.65 6.39 195.72
N MET A 25 25.20 5.15 195.89
CA MET A 25 25.57 4.27 197.00
C MET A 25 26.95 3.62 196.76
N CYS A 26 27.99 4.44 196.59
CA CYS A 26 29.37 3.96 196.64
C CYS A 26 29.67 3.38 198.02
N GLU A 27 30.50 2.33 198.07
CA GLU A 27 30.81 1.52 199.26
C GLU A 27 31.18 2.36 200.51
N LYS A 28 31.85 3.51 200.33
CA LYS A 28 32.16 4.48 201.41
C LYS A 28 30.93 5.20 201.99
N MET A 29 29.89 5.48 201.20
CA MET A 29 28.63 6.09 201.66
C MET A 29 27.68 5.07 202.27
N ALA A 30 27.64 3.83 201.76
CA ALA A 30 26.87 2.74 202.35
C ALA A 30 27.31 2.45 203.82
N VAL A 31 28.62 2.51 204.08
CA VAL A 31 29.20 2.39 205.44
C VAL A 31 28.84 3.60 206.33
N GLN A 32 28.66 4.80 205.77
CA GLN A 32 28.23 5.99 206.53
C GLN A 32 26.72 6.00 206.81
N PHE A 33 25.90 5.40 205.93
CA PHE A 33 24.45 5.20 206.13
C PHE A 33 24.15 4.28 207.33
N GLN A 34 24.98 3.26 207.57
CA GLN A 34 24.83 2.38 208.74
C GLN A 34 25.18 3.07 210.08
N LYS A 35 25.97 4.16 210.08
CA LYS A 35 26.39 4.87 211.30
C LYS A 35 25.49 6.05 211.70
N LYS A 36 24.26 6.16 211.14
CA LYS A 36 23.25 7.20 211.46
C LYS A 36 23.79 8.65 211.44
N LYS A 37 24.74 8.98 210.56
CA LYS A 37 25.30 10.34 210.42
C LYS A 37 25.33 10.83 208.96
N ILE A 38 24.21 10.75 208.26
CA ILE A 38 24.01 11.52 207.02
C ILE A 38 22.67 12.24 207.12
N SER A 39 22.68 13.56 206.90
CA SER A 39 21.47 14.38 206.81
C SER A 39 20.70 14.01 205.53
N PRO A 40 19.38 13.70 205.61
CA PRO A 40 18.53 13.43 204.45
C PRO A 40 18.61 14.51 203.37
N THR A 41 18.81 15.76 203.76
CA THR A 41 18.93 16.91 202.86
C THR A 41 20.17 16.81 201.96
N LEU A 42 21.27 16.29 202.50
CA LEU A 42 22.55 16.20 201.79
C LEU A 42 22.52 15.08 200.74
N PHE A 43 21.84 13.97 201.05
CA PHE A 43 21.56 12.89 200.09
C PHE A 43 20.61 13.36 198.98
N SER A 44 19.51 14.05 199.33
CA SER A 44 18.56 14.59 198.35
C SER A 44 19.22 15.57 197.37
N ASN A 45 20.12 16.44 197.85
CA ASN A 45 20.87 17.36 196.99
C ASN A 45 21.84 16.63 196.05
N ARG A 46 22.46 15.54 196.52
CA ARG A 46 23.33 14.70 195.69
C ARG A 46 22.54 13.96 194.61
N LEU A 47 21.34 13.46 194.95
CA LEU A 47 20.42 12.81 194.01
C LEU A 47 19.92 13.77 192.94
N LEU A 48 19.57 14.99 193.32
CA LEU A 48 19.24 16.05 192.37
C LEU A 48 20.40 16.32 191.41
N GLN A 49 21.65 16.41 191.90
CA GLN A 49 22.82 16.59 191.04
C GLN A 49 23.04 15.43 190.06
N VAL A 50 22.92 14.18 190.51
CA VAL A 50 23.10 13.00 189.63
C VAL A 50 22.01 12.94 188.57
N LEU A 51 20.76 13.18 188.94
CA LEU A 51 19.64 13.24 188.00
C LEU A 51 19.78 14.42 187.02
N GLU A 52 20.24 15.58 187.47
CA GLU A 52 20.47 16.75 186.62
C GLU A 52 21.59 16.48 185.60
N ILE A 53 22.70 15.85 186.02
CA ILE A 53 23.79 15.44 185.14
C ILE A 53 23.31 14.35 184.16
N GLY A 54 22.58 13.35 184.63
CA GLY A 54 22.03 12.28 183.79
C GLY A 54 21.08 12.80 182.71
N LEU A 55 20.12 13.66 183.08
CA LEU A 55 19.22 14.32 182.14
C LEU A 55 19.98 15.17 181.13
N LYS A 56 21.02 15.88 181.56
CA LYS A 56 21.88 16.66 180.67
C LYS A 56 22.61 15.75 179.67
N CYS A 57 23.19 14.64 180.12
CA CYS A 57 23.86 13.65 179.28
C CYS A 57 22.90 12.99 178.26
N GLU A 58 21.72 12.53 178.69
CA GLU A 58 20.71 11.93 177.79
C GLU A 58 20.22 12.94 176.75
N ARG A 59 19.97 14.19 177.17
CA ARG A 59 19.61 15.28 176.26
C ARG A 59 20.73 15.55 175.25
N GLU A 60 21.98 15.60 175.69
CA GLU A 60 23.14 15.78 174.81
C GLU A 60 23.33 14.60 173.84
N GLN A 61 23.04 13.38 174.26
CA GLN A 61 23.06 12.20 173.39
C GLN A 61 21.93 12.25 172.36
N TYR A 62 20.70 12.57 172.77
CA TYR A 62 19.56 12.71 171.87
C TYR A 62 19.75 13.84 170.85
N ILE A 63 20.30 14.99 171.28
CA ILE A 63 20.67 16.09 170.38
C ILE A 63 21.72 15.62 169.36
N ARG A 64 22.73 14.85 169.79
CA ARG A 64 23.72 14.27 168.87
C ARG A 64 23.07 13.32 167.86
N GLU A 65 22.22 12.39 168.30
CA GLU A 65 21.53 11.45 167.41
C GLU A 65 20.61 12.15 166.40
N ILE A 66 19.87 13.17 166.83
CA ILE A 66 19.05 14.00 165.92
C ILE A 66 19.96 14.76 164.96
N SER A 67 21.06 15.33 165.43
CA SER A 67 21.98 16.08 164.57
C SER A 67 22.60 15.18 163.50
N GLU A 68 22.95 13.94 163.84
CA GLU A 68 23.43 12.95 162.88
C GLU A 68 22.35 12.54 161.86
N LYS A 69 21.12 12.30 162.32
CA LYS A 69 19.99 11.99 161.42
C LYS A 69 19.68 13.17 160.49
N LEU A 70 19.68 14.39 161.02
CA LEU A 70 19.49 15.61 160.23
C LEU A 70 20.61 15.74 159.18
N HIS A 71 21.86 15.53 159.57
CA HIS A 71 22.98 15.58 158.65
C HIS A 71 22.88 14.52 157.53
N LYS A 72 22.45 13.30 157.86
CA LYS A 72 22.18 12.25 156.84
C LYS A 72 21.09 12.67 155.87
N VAL A 73 19.97 13.20 156.37
CA VAL A 73 18.86 13.68 155.52
C VAL A 73 19.30 14.88 154.66
N GLU A 74 20.13 15.78 155.18
CA GLU A 74 20.70 16.88 154.40
C GLU A 74 21.62 16.38 153.29
N GLN A 75 22.45 15.39 153.57
CA GLN A 75 23.29 14.72 152.56
C GLN A 75 22.44 14.03 151.48
N GLU A 76 21.41 13.28 151.86
CA GLU A 76 20.46 12.64 150.92
C GLU A 76 19.73 13.68 150.07
N ARG A 77 19.23 14.76 150.68
CA ARG A 77 18.60 15.87 149.97
C ARG A 77 19.55 16.48 148.94
N ASP A 78 20.81 16.71 149.32
CA ASP A 78 21.79 17.34 148.44
C ASP A 78 22.25 16.38 147.33
N GLN A 79 22.31 15.08 147.61
CA GLN A 79 22.55 14.03 146.61
C GLN A 79 21.39 13.95 145.61
N LEU A 80 20.14 13.89 146.08
CA LEU A 80 18.95 13.87 145.21
C LEU A 80 18.84 15.15 144.37
N LYS A 81 19.21 16.32 144.92
CA LYS A 81 19.28 17.57 144.15
C LYS A 81 20.32 17.50 143.03
N LYS A 82 21.49 16.91 143.30
CA LYS A 82 22.53 16.69 142.27
C LYS A 82 22.06 15.72 141.19
N GLU A 83 21.41 14.62 141.57
CA GLU A 83 20.85 13.64 140.64
C GLU A 83 19.77 14.27 139.76
N LEU A 84 18.83 15.02 140.35
CA LEU A 84 17.82 15.76 139.59
C LEU A 84 18.44 16.76 138.61
N ALA A 85 19.49 17.47 139.02
CA ALA A 85 20.20 18.41 138.16
C ALA A 85 20.96 17.72 137.02
N ASN A 86 21.49 16.51 137.27
CA ASN A 86 22.14 15.70 136.24
C ASN A 86 21.11 15.16 135.25
N GLU A 87 19.96 14.69 135.73
CA GLU A 87 18.91 14.12 134.88
C GLU A 87 18.26 15.20 134.01
N LYS A 88 18.01 16.39 134.56
CA LYS A 88 17.57 17.55 133.76
C LYS A 88 18.56 17.90 132.64
N ARG A 89 19.87 17.83 132.91
CA ARG A 89 20.91 18.08 131.90
C ARG A 89 20.95 16.99 130.82
N ARG A 90 20.85 15.72 131.21
CA ARG A 90 20.75 14.60 130.25
C ARG A 90 19.52 14.74 129.37
N TRP A 91 18.36 14.98 129.97
CA TRP A 91 17.11 15.14 129.23
C TRP A 91 17.15 16.34 128.28
N ALA A 92 17.72 17.48 128.69
CA ALA A 92 17.91 18.63 127.80
C ALA A 92 18.83 18.30 126.61
N HIS A 93 19.90 17.53 126.84
CA HIS A 93 20.81 17.09 125.79
C HIS A 93 20.15 16.11 124.82
N GLU A 94 19.48 15.08 125.33
CA GLU A 94 18.71 14.11 124.53
C GLU A 94 17.60 14.80 123.73
N ASN A 95 16.85 15.71 124.35
CA ASN A 95 15.82 16.46 123.65
C ASN A 95 16.39 17.34 122.53
N THR A 96 17.60 17.88 122.71
CA THR A 96 18.30 18.61 121.65
C THR A 96 18.67 17.67 120.49
N ILE A 97 19.23 16.49 120.78
CA ILE A 97 19.57 15.47 119.77
C ILE A 97 18.32 15.02 119.00
N ILE A 98 17.24 14.67 119.72
CA ILE A 98 15.97 14.26 119.12
C ILE A 98 15.40 15.38 118.24
N SER A 99 15.46 16.63 118.69
CA SER A 99 15.00 17.77 117.90
C SER A 99 15.85 17.97 116.64
N THR A 100 17.18 17.81 116.72
CA THR A 100 18.07 17.93 115.55
C THR A 100 17.85 16.78 114.57
N ASP A 101 17.69 15.55 115.05
CA ASP A 101 17.44 14.37 114.22
C ASP A 101 16.07 14.46 113.55
N LYS A 102 15.04 14.90 114.28
CA LYS A 102 13.72 15.16 113.72
C LYS A 102 13.81 16.20 112.59
N ALA A 103 14.50 17.31 112.80
CA ALA A 103 14.68 18.33 111.77
C ALA A 103 15.46 17.82 110.55
N PHE A 104 16.49 16.98 110.78
CA PHE A 104 17.26 16.36 109.70
C PHE A 104 16.42 15.37 108.88
N ILE A 105 15.68 14.48 109.54
CA ILE A 105 14.79 13.51 108.90
C ILE A 105 13.69 14.23 108.13
N GLN A 106 13.10 15.28 108.70
CA GLN A 106 12.07 16.10 108.05
C GLN A 106 12.58 16.72 106.75
N ARG A 107 13.77 17.35 106.75
CA ARG A 107 14.38 17.90 105.53
C ARG A 107 14.67 16.82 104.49
N ARG A 108 15.11 15.64 104.93
CA ARG A 108 15.40 14.51 104.03
C ARG A 108 14.12 13.96 103.40
N TYR A 109 13.02 13.91 104.16
CA TYR A 109 11.71 13.54 103.66
C TYR A 109 11.20 14.55 102.62
N GLU A 110 11.27 15.86 102.92
CA GLU A 110 10.87 16.92 102.00
C GLU A 110 11.68 16.88 100.69
N THR A 111 12.99 16.65 100.79
CA THR A 111 13.86 16.50 99.61
C THR A 111 13.46 15.27 98.78
N LEU A 112 13.16 14.15 99.43
CA LEU A 112 12.74 12.92 98.75
C LEU A 112 11.36 13.05 98.10
N ASP A 113 10.41 13.72 98.76
CA ASP A 113 9.07 14.01 98.23
C ASP A 113 9.16 14.90 96.99
N GLU A 114 10.01 15.94 97.01
CA GLU A 114 10.23 16.80 95.85
C GLU A 114 10.88 16.01 94.69
N HIS A 115 11.88 15.17 94.97
CA HIS A 115 12.45 14.28 93.96
C HIS A 115 11.41 13.33 93.36
N TYR A 116 10.52 12.77 94.20
CA TYR A 116 9.44 11.89 93.74
C TYR A 116 8.47 12.64 92.82
N LYS A 117 8.05 13.85 93.18
CA LYS A 117 7.19 14.70 92.34
C LYS A 117 7.85 15.06 91.01
N VAL A 118 9.12 15.44 91.01
CA VAL A 118 9.87 15.76 89.79
C VAL A 118 9.99 14.53 88.88
N LEU A 119 10.24 13.35 89.44
CA LEU A 119 10.29 12.10 88.67
C LEU A 119 8.92 11.74 88.08
N GLY A 120 7.85 11.89 88.86
CA GLY A 120 6.48 11.72 88.38
C GLY A 120 6.16 12.65 87.21
N TRP A 121 6.44 13.95 87.36
CA TRP A 121 6.22 14.94 86.29
C TRP A 121 7.05 14.63 85.03
N ARG A 122 8.32 14.25 85.17
CA ARG A 122 9.16 13.85 84.03
C ARG A 122 8.60 12.63 83.33
N LYS A 123 8.17 11.61 84.09
CA LYS A 123 7.54 10.40 83.55
C LYS A 123 6.31 10.78 82.74
N ASP A 124 5.39 11.55 83.32
CA ASP A 124 4.14 11.95 82.66
C ASP A 124 4.40 12.75 81.37
N MET A 125 5.38 13.66 81.39
CA MET A 125 5.82 14.41 80.20
C MET A 125 6.38 13.49 79.11
N THR A 126 7.24 12.52 79.47
CA THR A 126 7.77 11.56 78.50
C THR A 126 6.70 10.63 77.95
N GLU A 127 5.77 10.18 78.80
CA GLU A 127 4.66 9.30 78.42
C GLU A 127 3.71 10.01 77.46
N SER A 128 3.35 11.26 77.75
CA SER A 128 2.53 12.10 76.86
C SER A 128 3.20 12.31 75.51
N SER A 129 4.51 12.65 75.48
CA SER A 129 5.24 12.84 74.23
C SER A 129 5.31 11.55 73.39
N LEU A 130 5.55 10.40 74.02
CA LEU A 130 5.56 9.11 73.34
C LEU A 130 4.17 8.75 72.81
N GLN A 131 3.10 9.03 73.57
CA GLN A 131 1.74 8.79 73.14
C GLN A 131 1.35 9.64 71.91
N GLU A 132 1.74 10.91 71.88
CA GLU A 132 1.58 11.77 70.69
C GLU A 132 2.32 11.21 69.47
N GLN A 133 3.58 10.76 69.65
CA GLN A 133 4.35 10.15 68.57
C GLN A 133 3.70 8.87 68.03
N ILE A 134 3.15 8.03 68.93
CA ILE A 134 2.41 6.82 68.54
C ILE A 134 1.17 7.19 67.72
N GLN A 135 0.38 8.16 68.18
CA GLN A 135 -0.81 8.62 67.44
C GLN A 135 -0.46 9.16 66.04
N ILE A 136 0.63 9.91 65.91
CA ILE A 136 1.12 10.39 64.61
C ILE A 136 1.50 9.22 63.71
N ARG A 137 2.23 8.22 64.24
CA ARG A 137 2.61 7.03 63.47
C ARG A 137 1.38 6.22 63.04
N ASP A 138 0.39 6.05 63.91
CA ASP A 138 -0.86 5.37 63.57
C ASP A 138 -1.63 6.09 62.45
N LYS A 139 -1.66 7.43 62.49
CA LYS A 139 -2.24 8.24 61.41
C LYS A 139 -1.52 8.02 60.08
N ILE A 140 -0.18 7.97 60.10
CA ILE A 140 0.63 7.69 58.89
C ILE A 140 0.33 6.28 58.36
N ILE A 141 0.30 5.26 59.22
CA ILE A 141 0.00 3.87 58.83
C ILE A 141 -1.40 3.80 58.19
N ASN A 142 -2.38 4.48 58.76
CA ASN A 142 -3.74 4.52 58.21
C ASN A 142 -3.78 5.18 56.82
N LEU A 143 -3.08 6.29 56.63
CA LEU A 143 -2.98 6.94 55.32
C LEU A 143 -2.28 6.04 54.29
N GLN A 144 -1.22 5.34 54.68
CA GLN A 144 -0.54 4.37 53.82
C GLN A 144 -1.45 3.20 53.43
N ARG A 145 -2.24 2.66 54.37
CA ARG A 145 -3.24 1.61 54.07
C ARG A 145 -4.29 2.09 53.06
N ILE A 146 -4.79 3.32 53.22
CA ILE A 146 -5.73 3.92 52.27
C ILE A 146 -5.09 4.05 50.87
N ALA A 147 -3.85 4.53 50.81
CA ALA A 147 -3.10 4.67 49.56
C ALA A 147 -2.89 3.31 48.87
N ILE A 148 -2.44 2.28 49.61
CA ILE A 148 -2.26 0.92 49.10
C ILE A 148 -3.57 0.38 48.53
N ASN A 149 -4.67 0.52 49.27
CA ASN A 149 -5.99 0.07 48.82
C ASN A 149 -6.45 0.79 47.54
N LYS A 150 -6.21 2.11 47.42
CA LYS A 150 -6.50 2.87 46.20
C LYS A 150 -5.65 2.38 45.02
N THR A 151 -4.35 2.20 45.23
CA THR A 151 -3.43 1.70 44.20
C THR A 151 -3.80 0.28 43.75
N GLN A 152 -4.18 -0.60 44.68
CA GLN A 152 -4.62 -1.96 44.35
C GLN A 152 -5.92 -1.96 43.54
N LYS A 153 -6.89 -1.11 43.89
CA LYS A 153 -8.12 -0.93 43.08
C LYS A 153 -7.80 -0.43 41.66
N CYS A 154 -6.93 0.56 41.54
CA CYS A 154 -6.49 1.09 40.24
C CYS A 154 -5.77 0.01 39.40
N ASN A 155 -4.88 -0.76 40.02
CA ASN A 155 -4.18 -1.86 39.35
C ASN A 155 -5.16 -2.94 38.84
N ASN A 156 -6.14 -3.31 39.66
CA ASN A 156 -7.18 -4.27 39.25
C ASN A 156 -8.02 -3.75 38.08
N TYR A 157 -8.37 -2.45 38.09
CA TYR A 157 -9.06 -1.79 36.99
C TYR A 157 -8.24 -1.83 35.69
N LEU A 158 -6.96 -1.42 35.74
CA LEU A 158 -6.05 -1.46 34.59
C LEU A 158 -5.85 -2.88 34.06
N LYS A 159 -5.75 -3.88 34.94
CA LYS A 159 -5.69 -5.30 34.52
C LYS A 159 -6.95 -5.74 33.77
N SER A 160 -8.12 -5.25 34.17
CA SER A 160 -9.39 -5.50 33.47
C SER A 160 -9.40 -4.85 32.10
N GLU A 161 -9.03 -3.56 31.99
CA GLU A 161 -8.95 -2.86 30.71
C GLU A 161 -7.94 -3.52 29.75
N ILE A 162 -6.77 -3.94 30.23
CA ILE A 162 -5.78 -4.66 29.41
C ILE A 162 -6.38 -5.96 28.88
N LYS A 163 -7.13 -6.70 29.71
CA LYS A 163 -7.79 -7.94 29.28
C LYS A 163 -8.83 -7.67 28.21
N GLU A 164 -9.68 -6.66 28.39
CA GLU A 164 -10.69 -6.26 27.40
C GLU A 164 -10.06 -5.82 26.07
N LEU A 165 -8.97 -5.03 26.12
CA LEU A 165 -8.22 -4.63 24.93
C LEU A 165 -7.64 -5.84 24.19
N ASN A 166 -7.05 -6.80 24.91
CA ASN A 166 -6.54 -8.03 24.30
C ASN A 166 -7.67 -8.84 23.63
N ASP A 167 -8.83 -8.96 24.28
CA ASP A 167 -9.98 -9.66 23.70
C ASP A 167 -10.50 -8.95 22.44
N GLN A 168 -10.53 -7.61 22.44
CA GLN A 168 -10.88 -6.82 21.25
C GLN A 168 -9.87 -6.99 20.11
N ILE A 169 -8.56 -6.99 20.41
CA ILE A 169 -7.51 -7.24 19.43
C ILE A 169 -7.70 -8.61 18.79
N VAL A 170 -7.86 -9.67 19.60
CA VAL A 170 -8.09 -11.03 19.10
C VAL A 170 -9.33 -11.10 18.21
N LYS A 171 -10.43 -10.43 18.60
CA LYS A 171 -11.65 -10.37 17.81
C LYS A 171 -11.41 -9.65 16.47
N ASN A 172 -10.74 -8.49 16.48
CA ASN A 172 -10.41 -7.74 15.29
C ASN A 172 -9.48 -8.50 14.35
N THR A 173 -8.44 -9.16 14.87
CA THR A 173 -7.54 -9.98 14.06
C THR A 173 -8.29 -11.13 13.38
N LYS A 174 -9.24 -11.78 14.07
CA LYS A 174 -10.11 -12.81 13.47
C LYS A 174 -10.99 -12.24 12.34
N ILE A 175 -11.56 -11.05 12.53
CA ILE A 175 -12.37 -10.39 11.50
C ILE A 175 -11.50 -10.04 10.28
N GLN A 176 -10.33 -9.44 10.50
CA GLN A 176 -9.39 -9.08 9.44
C GLN A 176 -8.91 -10.31 8.66
N MET A 177 -8.58 -11.42 9.33
CA MET A 177 -8.21 -12.67 8.66
C MET A 177 -9.34 -13.20 7.77
N ARG A 178 -10.60 -13.14 8.23
CA ARG A 178 -11.76 -13.55 7.41
C ARG A 178 -11.95 -12.63 6.20
N ALA A 179 -11.82 -11.32 6.38
CA ALA A 179 -11.90 -10.33 5.31
C ALA A 179 -10.80 -10.56 4.26
N LEU A 180 -9.54 -10.76 4.70
CA LEU A 180 -8.42 -11.08 3.82
C LEU A 180 -8.65 -12.38 3.03
N LYS A 181 -9.15 -13.43 3.68
CA LYS A 181 -9.48 -14.70 3.00
C LYS A 181 -10.57 -14.50 1.95
N THR A 182 -11.60 -13.71 2.27
CA THR A 182 -12.70 -13.40 1.34
C THR A 182 -12.20 -12.59 0.15
N LEU A 183 -11.38 -11.56 0.40
CA LEU A 183 -10.77 -10.75 -0.64
C LEU A 183 -9.86 -11.59 -1.54
N LYS A 184 -9.01 -12.45 -0.96
CA LYS A 184 -8.15 -13.37 -1.71
C LYS A 184 -8.98 -14.25 -2.64
N ASN A 185 -10.06 -14.85 -2.15
CA ASN A 185 -10.93 -15.70 -2.95
C ASN A 185 -11.60 -14.92 -4.08
N SER A 186 -12.12 -13.71 -3.79
CA SER A 186 -12.75 -12.86 -4.81
C SER A 186 -11.76 -12.44 -5.89
N LEU A 187 -10.53 -12.05 -5.53
CA LEU A 187 -9.48 -11.72 -6.50
C LEU A 187 -9.09 -12.93 -7.34
N PHE A 188 -9.00 -14.12 -6.74
CA PHE A 188 -8.72 -15.35 -7.46
C PHE A 188 -9.83 -15.69 -8.46
N GLU A 189 -11.10 -15.57 -8.06
CA GLU A 189 -12.26 -15.79 -8.94
C GLU A 189 -12.30 -14.78 -10.09
N GLN A 190 -12.06 -13.48 -9.82
CA GLN A 190 -11.99 -12.45 -10.85
C GLN A 190 -10.83 -12.69 -11.83
N PHE A 191 -9.65 -13.05 -11.31
CA PHE A 191 -8.50 -13.40 -12.14
C PHE A 191 -8.81 -14.60 -13.03
N HIS A 192 -9.39 -15.66 -12.48
CA HIS A 192 -9.75 -16.86 -13.23
C HIS A 192 -10.82 -16.58 -14.30
N ALA A 193 -11.82 -15.76 -13.98
CA ALA A 193 -12.84 -15.33 -14.93
C ALA A 193 -12.24 -14.51 -16.09
N SER A 194 -11.34 -13.58 -15.78
CA SER A 194 -10.60 -12.77 -16.76
C SER A 194 -9.72 -13.66 -17.65
N LEU A 195 -8.93 -14.56 -17.05
CA LEU A 195 -8.09 -15.51 -17.78
C LEU A 195 -8.92 -16.38 -18.72
N THR A 196 -10.06 -16.91 -18.24
CA THR A 196 -10.98 -17.71 -19.05
C THR A 196 -11.54 -16.90 -20.23
N TYR A 197 -11.89 -15.64 -20.02
CA TYR A 197 -12.34 -14.74 -21.07
C TYR A 197 -11.24 -14.53 -22.13
N PHE A 198 -10.00 -14.25 -21.72
CA PHE A 198 -8.87 -14.09 -22.64
C PHE A 198 -8.58 -15.37 -23.43
N ILE A 199 -8.57 -16.54 -22.78
CA ILE A 199 -8.39 -17.83 -23.46
C ILE A 199 -9.50 -18.04 -24.52
N ARG A 200 -10.77 -17.76 -24.19
CA ARG A 200 -11.87 -17.88 -25.15
C ARG A 200 -11.73 -16.89 -26.31
N LYS A 201 -11.33 -15.65 -26.04
CA LYS A 201 -11.09 -14.62 -27.06
C LYS A 201 -9.95 -15.03 -28.00
N GLN A 202 -8.86 -15.56 -27.46
CA GLN A 202 -7.72 -16.03 -28.24
C GLN A 202 -8.11 -17.24 -29.11
N LYS A 203 -8.77 -18.25 -28.54
CA LYS A 203 -9.29 -19.40 -29.31
C LYS A 203 -10.19 -18.99 -30.47
N LYS A 204 -11.06 -17.98 -30.29
CA LYS A 204 -11.89 -17.45 -31.38
C LYS A 204 -11.06 -16.78 -32.47
N LYS A 205 -10.01 -16.03 -32.11
CA LYS A 205 -9.10 -15.39 -33.07
C LYS A 205 -8.34 -16.45 -33.86
N ASP A 206 -7.77 -17.45 -33.18
CA ASP A 206 -7.00 -18.52 -33.80
C ASP A 206 -7.89 -19.35 -34.73
N TYR A 207 -9.12 -19.67 -34.30
CA TYR A 207 -10.10 -20.37 -35.14
C TYR A 207 -10.42 -19.61 -36.44
N ARG A 208 -10.62 -18.28 -36.36
CA ARG A 208 -10.82 -17.45 -37.56
C ARG A 208 -9.59 -17.48 -38.47
N HIS A 209 -8.39 -17.42 -37.90
CA HIS A 209 -7.17 -17.47 -38.68
C HIS A 209 -7.01 -18.82 -39.41
N VAL A 210 -7.29 -19.93 -38.72
CA VAL A 210 -7.32 -21.27 -39.32
C VAL A 210 -8.35 -21.33 -40.46
N GLN A 211 -9.54 -20.74 -40.29
CA GLN A 211 -10.54 -20.69 -41.36
C GLN A 211 -10.02 -19.94 -42.58
N ILE A 212 -9.39 -18.77 -42.41
CA ILE A 212 -8.82 -17.97 -43.51
C ILE A 212 -7.76 -18.79 -44.26
N VAL A 213 -6.79 -19.36 -43.55
CA VAL A 213 -5.73 -20.18 -44.17
C VAL A 213 -6.33 -21.41 -44.87
N THR A 214 -7.39 -22.01 -44.31
CA THR A 214 -8.08 -23.14 -44.95
C THR A 214 -8.77 -22.72 -46.25
N THR A 215 -9.37 -21.52 -46.30
CA THR A 215 -9.97 -20.99 -47.53
C THR A 215 -8.92 -20.64 -48.58
N GLU A 216 -7.81 -20.03 -48.17
CA GLU A 216 -6.68 -19.72 -49.05
C GLU A 216 -6.08 -21.01 -49.63
N LEU A 217 -5.85 -22.03 -48.80
CA LEU A 217 -5.36 -23.33 -49.25
C LEU A 217 -6.31 -23.99 -50.27
N LYS A 218 -7.63 -23.87 -50.09
CA LYS A 218 -8.61 -24.38 -51.07
C LYS A 218 -8.52 -23.63 -52.40
N ALA A 219 -8.42 -22.30 -52.36
CA ALA A 219 -8.28 -21.49 -53.56
C ALA A 219 -6.98 -21.82 -54.31
N GLU A 220 -5.86 -21.93 -53.60
CA GLU A 220 -4.57 -22.34 -54.17
C GLU A 220 -4.60 -23.75 -54.74
N LYS A 221 -5.25 -24.72 -54.06
CA LYS A 221 -5.45 -26.05 -54.63
C LYS A 221 -6.23 -26.02 -55.94
N MET A 222 -7.31 -25.23 -56.01
CA MET A 222 -8.09 -25.08 -57.25
C MET A 222 -7.27 -24.43 -58.36
N ALA A 223 -6.51 -23.37 -58.05
CA ALA A 223 -5.64 -22.69 -59.02
C ALA A 223 -4.53 -23.63 -59.52
N HIS A 224 -3.90 -24.38 -58.60
CA HIS A 224 -2.93 -25.41 -58.93
C HIS A 224 -3.54 -26.50 -59.83
N ASP A 225 -4.72 -27.02 -59.51
CA ASP A 225 -5.39 -28.04 -60.33
C ASP A 225 -5.78 -27.52 -61.72
N GLN A 226 -6.21 -26.26 -61.83
CA GLN A 226 -6.46 -25.60 -63.11
C GLN A 226 -5.18 -25.46 -63.94
N LEU A 227 -4.09 -24.98 -63.33
CA LEU A 227 -2.78 -24.88 -63.99
C LEU A 227 -2.25 -26.26 -64.39
N LYS A 228 -2.45 -27.28 -63.54
CA LYS A 228 -2.12 -28.68 -63.83
C LYS A 228 -2.86 -29.14 -65.08
N GLY A 229 -4.17 -28.93 -65.14
CA GLY A 229 -5.01 -29.27 -66.30
C GLY A 229 -4.60 -28.52 -67.58
N ALA A 230 -4.39 -27.20 -67.50
CA ALA A 230 -3.97 -26.40 -68.64
C ALA A 230 -2.60 -26.81 -69.17
N SER A 231 -1.65 -27.09 -68.27
CA SER A 231 -0.31 -27.53 -68.63
C SER A 231 -0.35 -28.91 -69.29
N GLN A 232 -1.18 -29.84 -68.80
CA GLN A 232 -1.38 -31.14 -69.45
C GLN A 232 -1.98 -30.99 -70.85
N LEU A 233 -3.00 -30.15 -71.03
CA LEU A 233 -3.60 -29.89 -72.34
C LEU A 233 -2.60 -29.32 -73.35
N LEU A 234 -1.72 -28.41 -72.92
CA LEU A 234 -0.65 -27.88 -73.76
C LEU A 234 0.35 -28.96 -74.14
N LEU A 235 0.76 -29.78 -73.18
CA LEU A 235 1.64 -30.93 -73.37
C LEU A 235 1.01 -31.91 -74.40
N ASP A 236 -0.28 -32.25 -74.23
CA ASP A 236 -1.07 -33.09 -75.15
C ASP A 236 -1.18 -32.50 -76.56
N SER A 237 -1.38 -31.18 -76.66
CA SER A 237 -1.46 -30.48 -77.94
C SER A 237 -0.13 -30.51 -78.69
N VAL A 238 0.98 -30.32 -77.97
CA VAL A 238 2.33 -30.42 -78.54
C VAL A 238 2.56 -31.80 -79.14
N TRP A 239 2.26 -32.88 -78.43
CA TRP A 239 2.43 -34.24 -78.97
C TRP A 239 1.55 -34.50 -80.19
N ASN A 240 0.28 -34.07 -80.17
CA ASN A 240 -0.63 -34.27 -81.28
C ASN A 240 -0.18 -33.58 -82.58
N ILE A 241 0.48 -32.43 -82.48
CA ILE A 241 0.94 -31.64 -83.65
C ILE A 241 2.35 -32.10 -84.09
N SER A 242 3.12 -32.75 -83.21
CA SER A 242 4.45 -33.24 -83.55
C SER A 242 4.41 -34.30 -84.66
N PRO A 243 5.30 -34.23 -85.66
CA PRO A 243 5.35 -35.19 -86.74
C PRO A 243 5.77 -36.58 -86.23
N ARG A 244 5.09 -37.64 -86.69
CA ARG A 244 5.26 -39.05 -86.24
C ARG A 244 6.66 -39.65 -86.46
N ARG A 245 7.60 -38.90 -87.06
CA ARG A 245 8.98 -39.35 -87.33
C ARG A 245 9.78 -39.54 -86.03
N ARG A 246 9.44 -38.84 -84.94
CA ARG A 246 10.09 -38.98 -83.62
C ARG A 246 9.13 -39.54 -82.58
N ARG A 247 9.65 -40.40 -81.68
CA ARG A 247 8.89 -40.89 -80.53
C ARG A 247 8.79 -39.80 -79.47
N GLU A 248 7.58 -39.59 -78.99
CA GLU A 248 7.27 -38.68 -77.90
C GLU A 248 8.04 -39.08 -76.62
N PRO A 249 8.60 -38.12 -75.87
CA PRO A 249 9.24 -38.42 -74.60
C PRO A 249 8.20 -38.84 -73.56
N LYS A 250 8.47 -39.93 -72.82
CA LYS A 250 7.63 -40.39 -71.70
C LYS A 250 7.85 -39.52 -70.47
N VAL A 251 7.27 -38.33 -70.46
CA VAL A 251 7.35 -37.35 -69.36
C VAL A 251 5.95 -37.10 -68.84
N THR A 252 5.73 -37.29 -67.54
CA THR A 252 4.47 -36.89 -66.88
C THR A 252 4.57 -35.43 -66.44
N LEU A 253 3.44 -34.78 -66.23
CA LEU A 253 3.41 -33.38 -65.80
C LEU A 253 4.13 -33.12 -64.46
N GLU A 254 4.15 -34.11 -63.57
CA GLU A 254 4.84 -34.03 -62.28
C GLU A 254 6.37 -34.12 -62.42
N GLU A 255 6.85 -34.74 -63.49
CA GLU A 255 8.27 -34.83 -63.84
C GLU A 255 8.75 -33.66 -64.71
N LEU A 256 7.82 -32.87 -65.27
CA LEU A 256 8.09 -31.78 -66.20
C LEU A 256 9.11 -30.75 -65.67
N PRO A 257 9.04 -30.25 -64.42
CA PRO A 257 10.02 -29.28 -63.93
C PRO A 257 11.45 -29.81 -63.91
N ARG A 258 11.62 -31.13 -63.76
CA ARG A 258 12.94 -31.78 -63.71
C ARG A 258 13.47 -32.15 -65.09
N ARG A 259 12.58 -32.33 -66.07
CA ARG A 259 12.90 -32.79 -67.43
C ARG A 259 12.50 -31.80 -68.52
N ILE A 260 12.34 -30.53 -68.15
CA ILE A 260 11.86 -29.48 -69.05
C ILE A 260 12.77 -29.28 -70.26
N SER A 261 14.08 -29.47 -70.08
CA SER A 261 15.06 -29.39 -71.17
C SER A 261 14.84 -30.45 -72.24
N GLU A 262 14.42 -31.67 -71.86
CA GLU A 262 14.12 -32.75 -72.80
C GLU A 262 12.87 -32.43 -73.63
N VAL A 263 11.81 -31.93 -72.97
CA VAL A 263 10.56 -31.52 -73.63
C VAL A 263 10.79 -30.31 -74.53
N HIS A 264 11.56 -29.31 -74.09
CA HIS A 264 11.93 -28.15 -74.89
C HIS A 264 12.68 -28.55 -76.17
N THR A 265 13.68 -29.43 -76.04
CA THR A 265 14.45 -29.94 -77.18
C THR A 265 13.56 -30.70 -78.16
N PHE A 266 12.61 -31.49 -77.65
CA PHE A 266 11.63 -32.19 -78.47
C PHE A 266 10.69 -31.23 -79.23
N ILE A 267 10.18 -30.18 -78.58
CA ILE A 267 9.35 -29.15 -79.22
C ILE A 267 10.12 -28.46 -80.34
N GLN A 268 11.34 -28.00 -80.05
CA GLN A 268 12.17 -27.29 -81.02
C GLN A 268 12.46 -28.15 -82.26
N ASN A 269 12.80 -29.43 -82.04
CA ASN A 269 13.01 -30.38 -83.13
C ASN A 269 11.71 -30.68 -83.89
N SER A 270 10.56 -30.80 -83.21
CA SER A 270 9.27 -31.05 -83.86
C SER A 270 8.83 -29.89 -84.75
N VAL A 271 9.09 -28.64 -84.33
CA VAL A 271 8.84 -27.45 -85.13
C VAL A 271 9.72 -27.42 -86.38
N GLU A 272 11.02 -27.76 -86.25
CA GLU A 272 11.92 -27.83 -87.40
C GLU A 272 11.52 -28.96 -88.36
N ASP A 273 11.17 -30.14 -87.85
CA ASP A 273 10.68 -31.27 -88.65
C ASP A 273 9.37 -30.88 -89.40
N GLN A 274 8.43 -30.16 -88.76
CA GLN A 274 7.21 -29.63 -89.40
C GLN A 274 7.52 -28.62 -90.51
N LYS A 275 8.49 -27.73 -90.27
CA LYS A 275 8.97 -26.76 -91.27
C LYS A 275 9.59 -27.46 -92.46
N GLU A 276 10.41 -28.49 -92.25
CA GLU A 276 10.97 -29.33 -93.33
C GLU A 276 9.87 -30.03 -94.13
N ILE A 277 8.88 -30.64 -93.46
CA ILE A 277 7.73 -31.29 -94.13
C ILE A 277 6.95 -30.28 -94.98
N ALA A 278 6.70 -29.07 -94.45
CA ALA A 278 6.01 -28.01 -95.20
C ALA A 278 6.83 -27.55 -96.41
N ILE A 279 8.15 -27.40 -96.27
CA ILE A 279 9.05 -27.07 -97.38
C ILE A 279 9.06 -28.20 -98.43
N GLU A 280 9.13 -29.46 -98.02
CA GLU A 280 9.03 -30.62 -98.92
C GLU A 280 7.68 -30.66 -99.65
N ALA A 281 6.57 -30.39 -98.95
CA ALA A 281 5.24 -30.31 -99.55
C ALA A 281 5.16 -29.19 -100.60
N VAL A 282 5.68 -28.00 -100.28
CA VAL A 282 5.76 -26.90 -101.24
C VAL A 282 6.66 -27.27 -102.42
N LYS A 283 7.84 -27.87 -102.21
CA LYS A 283 8.73 -28.37 -103.27
C LYS A 283 7.99 -29.36 -104.18
N LYS A 284 7.22 -30.28 -103.59
CA LYS A 284 6.43 -31.27 -104.31
C LYS A 284 5.32 -30.61 -105.14
N ASP A 285 4.54 -29.72 -104.53
CA ASP A 285 3.47 -29.00 -105.22
C ASP A 285 4.03 -28.15 -106.38
N LEU A 286 5.18 -27.51 -106.18
CA LEU A 286 5.88 -26.73 -107.19
C LEU A 286 6.36 -27.58 -108.37
N SER A 287 6.99 -28.72 -108.09
CA SER A 287 7.43 -29.65 -109.13
C SER A 287 6.26 -30.24 -109.93
N THR A 288 5.08 -30.41 -109.32
CA THR A 288 3.87 -30.86 -110.03
C THR A 288 3.20 -29.77 -110.87
N THR A 289 3.23 -28.51 -110.43
CA THR A 289 2.52 -27.40 -111.12
C THR A 289 3.38 -26.68 -112.15
N LEU A 290 4.70 -26.61 -111.93
CA LEU A 290 5.67 -25.96 -112.79
C LEU A 290 6.92 -26.86 -112.95
N PRO A 291 6.86 -27.89 -113.80
CA PRO A 291 7.98 -28.83 -113.97
C PRO A 291 9.26 -28.18 -114.55
N GLU A 292 9.16 -26.95 -115.07
CA GLU A 292 10.28 -26.13 -115.52
C GLU A 292 11.19 -25.68 -114.35
N ILE A 293 10.67 -25.66 -113.12
CA ILE A 293 11.41 -25.25 -111.91
C ILE A 293 11.99 -26.51 -111.26
N SER A 294 13.24 -26.84 -111.59
CA SER A 294 13.97 -27.94 -110.94
C SER A 294 14.73 -27.42 -109.73
N VAL A 295 14.16 -27.59 -108.53
CA VAL A 295 14.85 -27.31 -107.27
C VAL A 295 15.77 -28.49 -106.93
N VAL A 296 17.09 -28.34 -107.07
CA VAL A 296 18.05 -29.43 -106.83
C VAL A 296 18.79 -29.22 -105.50
N GLY A 297 18.69 -30.18 -104.58
CA GLY A 297 19.42 -30.18 -103.32
C GLY A 297 18.94 -29.13 -102.30
N GLU A 298 19.88 -28.39 -101.71
CA GLU A 298 19.65 -27.38 -100.67
C GLU A 298 19.21 -26.00 -101.21
N GLU A 299 18.97 -25.86 -102.52
CA GLU A 299 18.47 -24.61 -103.08
C GLU A 299 17.12 -24.19 -102.45
N SER A 300 17.05 -22.92 -102.06
CA SER A 300 15.83 -22.30 -101.54
C SER A 300 14.75 -22.32 -102.62
N VAL A 301 13.55 -22.74 -102.25
CA VAL A 301 12.37 -22.76 -103.13
C VAL A 301 12.14 -21.38 -103.78
N ILE A 302 12.39 -20.33 -103.02
CA ILE A 302 12.22 -18.94 -103.46
C ILE A 302 13.21 -18.58 -104.57
N ASP A 303 14.46 -19.04 -104.46
CA ASP A 303 15.52 -18.69 -105.38
C ASP A 303 15.33 -19.42 -106.73
N ALA A 304 14.95 -20.70 -106.67
CA ALA A 304 14.65 -21.49 -107.86
C ALA A 304 13.44 -20.93 -108.64
N VAL A 305 12.38 -20.51 -107.94
CA VAL A 305 11.20 -19.85 -108.56
C VAL A 305 11.58 -18.52 -109.19
N SER A 306 12.35 -17.69 -108.48
CA SER A 306 12.73 -16.36 -108.95
C SER A 306 13.57 -16.41 -110.22
N THR A 307 14.45 -17.40 -110.32
CA THR A 307 15.32 -17.60 -111.49
C THR A 307 14.50 -17.93 -112.75
N VAL A 308 13.55 -18.87 -112.66
CA VAL A 308 12.70 -19.24 -113.80
C VAL A 308 11.76 -18.12 -114.22
N ILE A 309 11.21 -17.36 -113.27
CA ILE A 309 10.39 -16.18 -113.59
C ILE A 309 11.22 -15.12 -114.34
N SER A 310 12.46 -14.89 -113.90
CA SER A 310 13.39 -13.95 -114.55
C SER A 310 13.72 -14.38 -115.99
N ASP A 311 14.00 -15.66 -116.21
CA ASP A 311 14.30 -16.19 -117.55
C ASP A 311 13.10 -16.07 -118.49
N ARG A 312 11.90 -16.37 -118.00
CA ARG A 312 10.65 -16.26 -118.78
C ARG A 312 10.30 -14.80 -119.09
N ALA A 313 10.57 -13.89 -118.16
CA ALA A 313 10.42 -12.46 -118.38
C ALA A 313 11.39 -11.95 -119.46
N ALA A 314 12.64 -12.40 -119.44
CA ALA A 314 13.65 -12.07 -120.45
C ALA A 314 13.27 -12.62 -121.84
N GLU A 315 12.75 -13.86 -121.92
CA GLU A 315 12.27 -14.45 -123.18
C GLU A 315 11.08 -13.68 -123.76
N LYS A 316 10.09 -13.32 -122.93
CA LYS A 316 8.92 -12.54 -123.36
C LYS A 316 9.30 -11.13 -123.80
N GLU A 317 10.23 -10.48 -123.10
CA GLU A 317 10.76 -9.17 -123.48
C GLU A 317 11.41 -9.22 -124.88
N ALA A 318 12.21 -10.26 -125.16
CA ALA A 318 12.79 -10.48 -126.48
C ALA A 318 11.72 -10.69 -127.57
N GLU A 319 10.64 -11.43 -127.26
CA GLU A 319 9.51 -11.66 -128.17
C GLU A 319 8.75 -10.35 -128.48
N PHE A 320 8.52 -9.51 -127.48
CA PHE A 320 7.86 -8.21 -127.64
C PHE A 320 8.71 -7.23 -128.44
N GLN A 321 10.01 -7.15 -128.18
CA GLN A 321 10.91 -6.31 -128.98
C GLN A 321 10.92 -6.74 -130.46
N SER A 322 10.86 -8.04 -130.74
CA SER A 322 10.74 -8.55 -132.11
C SER A 322 9.44 -8.09 -132.79
N LYS A 323 8.30 -8.16 -132.10
CA LYS A 323 7.01 -7.68 -132.61
C LYS A 323 6.99 -6.16 -132.81
N LEU A 324 7.60 -5.39 -131.91
CA LEU A 324 7.71 -3.94 -132.03
C LEU A 324 8.47 -3.54 -133.31
N ARG A 325 9.64 -4.16 -133.55
CA ARG A 325 10.43 -3.93 -134.77
C ARG A 325 9.67 -4.30 -136.05
N ALA A 326 8.81 -5.31 -136.00
CA ALA A 326 7.95 -5.69 -137.13
C ALA A 326 6.80 -4.71 -137.37
N ALA A 327 6.24 -4.14 -136.30
CA ALA A 327 5.21 -3.09 -136.36
C ALA A 327 5.77 -1.78 -136.92
N ASP A 328 6.95 -1.33 -136.48
CA ASP A 328 7.63 -0.13 -136.99
C ASP A 328 7.86 -0.22 -138.52
N LYS A 329 8.32 -1.38 -139.00
CA LYS A 329 8.48 -1.63 -140.45
C LYS A 329 7.15 -1.57 -141.23
N ARG A 330 6.03 -1.96 -140.63
CA ARG A 330 4.70 -1.85 -141.25
C ARG A 330 4.22 -0.40 -141.26
N GLU A 331 4.42 0.33 -140.18
CA GLU A 331 4.08 1.74 -140.07
C GLU A 331 4.83 2.57 -141.12
N GLU A 332 6.13 2.32 -141.30
CA GLU A 332 6.95 3.00 -142.30
C GLU A 332 6.48 2.74 -143.73
N LYS A 333 6.04 1.50 -144.03
CA LYS A 333 5.42 1.16 -145.33
C LYS A 333 4.07 1.85 -145.54
N LEU A 334 3.26 1.98 -144.49
CA LEU A 334 1.96 2.67 -144.54
C LEU A 334 2.16 4.18 -144.73
N LYS A 335 3.12 4.80 -144.05
CA LYS A 335 3.51 6.21 -144.25
C LYS A 335 3.91 6.48 -145.69
N LYS A 336 4.74 5.62 -146.30
CA LYS A 336 5.11 5.74 -147.73
C LYS A 336 3.90 5.62 -148.66
N LYS A 337 2.96 4.71 -148.39
CA LYS A 337 1.71 4.57 -149.18
C LYS A 337 0.78 5.78 -149.03
N LEU A 338 0.65 6.32 -147.82
CA LEU A 338 -0.14 7.52 -147.55
C LEU A 338 0.43 8.74 -148.31
N GLN A 339 1.75 8.88 -148.32
CA GLN A 339 2.45 9.96 -149.02
C GLN A 339 2.23 9.88 -150.54
N SER A 340 2.29 8.69 -151.14
CA SER A 340 1.95 8.48 -152.55
C SER A 340 0.47 8.77 -152.87
N ALA A 341 -0.46 8.42 -151.97
CA ALA A 341 -1.88 8.71 -152.16
C ALA A 341 -2.20 10.21 -152.06
N LEU A 342 -1.55 10.94 -151.15
CA LEU A 342 -1.67 12.39 -151.06
C LEU A 342 -1.16 13.10 -152.32
N ILE A 343 -0.07 12.63 -152.92
CA ILE A 343 0.46 13.16 -154.18
C ILE A 343 -0.52 12.89 -155.35
N GLN A 344 -1.18 11.72 -155.39
CA GLN A 344 -2.21 11.42 -156.40
C GLN A 344 -3.47 12.30 -156.26
N ILE A 345 -3.89 12.62 -155.03
CA ILE A 345 -5.03 13.52 -154.77
C ILE A 345 -4.69 14.96 -155.19
N GLN A 346 -3.44 15.40 -155.01
CA GLN A 346 -3.00 16.73 -155.40
C GLN A 346 -2.95 16.92 -156.94
N ASN A 347 -2.69 15.85 -157.69
CA ASN A 347 -2.63 15.87 -159.15
C ASN A 347 -4.01 15.79 -159.85
N LEU A 348 -5.09 15.47 -159.12
CA LEU A 348 -6.47 15.46 -159.65
C LEU A 348 -7.25 16.77 -159.36
N LYS A 349 -6.68 17.71 -158.60
CA LYS A 349 -7.31 19.01 -158.27
C LYS A 349 -6.65 20.19 -159.01
N LYS A 350 -6.84 20.23 -160.34
CA LYS A 350 -6.86 21.39 -161.28
C LYS A 350 -7.22 20.82 -162.68
N PRO A 351 -8.08 21.45 -163.53
CA PRO A 351 -8.16 22.89 -163.78
C PRO A 351 -9.56 23.52 -164.03
N ALA A 352 -9.59 24.86 -163.95
CA ALA A 352 -10.37 25.85 -164.71
C ALA A 352 -11.94 25.84 -164.83
N ILE A 353 -12.54 26.76 -164.05
CA ILE A 353 -13.56 27.79 -164.41
C ILE A 353 -15.08 27.39 -164.41
N THR A 354 -15.78 27.94 -163.40
CA THR A 354 -17.23 28.15 -163.08
C THR A 354 -18.16 28.68 -164.20
N PRO A 355 -19.51 28.81 -164.04
CA PRO A 355 -20.61 28.16 -163.23
C PRO A 355 -21.88 27.84 -164.15
N PRO A 356 -23.11 27.36 -163.75
CA PRO A 356 -24.01 27.79 -162.65
C PRO A 356 -24.82 26.69 -161.90
N GLN A 357 -25.61 27.16 -160.93
CA GLN A 357 -26.40 26.48 -159.89
C GLN A 357 -27.49 25.49 -160.36
N TYR A 358 -27.69 24.42 -159.57
CA TYR A 358 -29.00 23.86 -159.17
C TYR A 358 -28.81 23.34 -157.72
N ARG A 359 -29.36 23.97 -156.68
CA ARG A 359 -30.79 24.02 -156.27
C ARG A 359 -31.39 22.62 -156.16
N TYR A 360 -31.50 22.11 -154.94
CA TYR A 360 -32.47 21.08 -154.49
C TYR A 360 -32.38 20.81 -152.98
N VAL A 361 -31.37 21.34 -152.27
CA VAL A 361 -31.25 21.19 -150.80
C VAL A 361 -31.71 22.43 -150.04
N ASP A 362 -31.57 23.64 -150.62
CA ASP A 362 -32.09 24.87 -150.01
C ASP A 362 -33.60 25.07 -150.24
N GLU A 363 -34.17 24.53 -151.34
CA GLU A 363 -35.63 24.54 -151.59
C GLU A 363 -36.39 23.62 -150.61
N PHE A 364 -35.74 22.61 -150.02
CA PHE A 364 -36.37 21.79 -148.97
C PHE A 364 -36.48 22.51 -147.63
N GLN A 365 -35.58 23.47 -147.37
CA GLN A 365 -35.64 24.28 -146.16
C GLN A 365 -36.64 25.43 -146.33
N GLU A 366 -36.69 26.04 -147.51
CA GLU A 366 -37.67 27.09 -147.83
C GLU A 366 -39.11 26.54 -147.94
N ILE A 367 -39.33 25.35 -148.51
CA ILE A 367 -40.64 24.67 -148.50
C ILE A 367 -41.06 24.24 -147.09
N LYS A 368 -40.11 23.90 -146.21
CA LYS A 368 -40.40 23.59 -144.82
C LYS A 368 -40.78 24.84 -144.03
N ASP A 369 -40.07 25.95 -144.26
CA ASP A 369 -40.36 27.24 -143.62
C ASP A 369 -41.69 27.83 -144.13
N ASP A 370 -42.01 27.70 -145.42
CA ASP A 370 -43.33 28.05 -146.00
C ASP A 370 -44.45 27.16 -145.45
N TRP A 371 -44.19 25.87 -145.19
CA TRP A 371 -45.16 24.97 -144.59
C TRP A 371 -45.43 25.30 -143.11
N ASP A 372 -44.39 25.67 -142.36
CA ASP A 372 -44.51 26.17 -140.99
C ASP A 372 -45.21 27.54 -140.95
N GLN A 373 -44.95 28.43 -141.92
CA GLN A 373 -45.67 29.71 -142.06
C GLN A 373 -47.14 29.53 -142.43
N GLN A 374 -47.47 28.61 -143.35
CA GLN A 374 -48.86 28.32 -143.70
C GLN A 374 -49.61 27.64 -142.55
N LYS A 375 -48.92 26.83 -141.73
CA LYS A 375 -49.46 26.27 -140.48
C LYS A 375 -49.69 27.37 -139.42
N GLU A 376 -48.78 28.33 -139.31
CA GLU A 376 -48.92 29.48 -138.41
C GLU A 376 -50.05 30.43 -138.86
N ILE A 377 -50.21 30.67 -140.16
CA ILE A 377 -51.33 31.45 -140.74
C ILE A 377 -52.66 30.70 -140.59
N LEU A 378 -52.67 29.36 -140.67
CA LEU A 378 -53.86 28.55 -140.36
C LEU A 378 -54.21 28.60 -138.86
N ASP A 379 -53.21 28.55 -137.97
CA ASP A 379 -53.36 28.73 -136.52
C ASP A 379 -53.75 30.17 -136.13
N MET A 380 -53.35 31.17 -136.93
CA MET A 380 -53.75 32.57 -136.80
C MET A 380 -55.18 32.78 -137.33
N ARG A 381 -55.56 32.17 -138.46
CA ARG A 381 -56.97 32.10 -138.92
C ARG A 381 -57.87 31.33 -137.96
N MET A 382 -57.37 30.28 -137.31
CA MET A 382 -58.07 29.53 -136.25
C MET A 382 -58.18 30.35 -134.96
N ARG A 383 -57.20 31.21 -134.63
CA ARG A 383 -57.25 32.18 -133.51
C ARG A 383 -58.16 33.38 -133.78
N GLU A 384 -58.17 33.90 -134.99
CA GLU A 384 -59.02 35.04 -135.38
C GLU A 384 -60.49 34.62 -135.57
N LEU A 385 -60.76 33.40 -136.06
CA LEU A 385 -62.11 32.80 -136.04
C LEU A 385 -62.59 32.41 -134.63
N SER A 386 -61.69 32.27 -133.66
CA SER A 386 -62.03 31.97 -132.26
C SER A 386 -62.00 33.18 -131.31
N GLN A 387 -61.62 34.38 -131.79
CA GLN A 387 -61.68 35.63 -131.01
C GLN A 387 -62.39 36.79 -131.74
N GLY A 388 -63.12 36.49 -132.81
CA GLY A 388 -64.27 37.24 -133.33
C GLY A 388 -65.62 36.80 -132.73
N MET A 389 -65.60 36.05 -131.63
CA MET A 389 -66.62 36.10 -130.58
C MET A 389 -65.89 36.36 -129.25
N SER A 390 -66.30 37.44 -128.54
CA SER A 390 -65.86 37.86 -127.19
C SER A 390 -64.81 38.99 -127.09
N SER A 391 -65.15 40.14 -127.66
CA SER A 391 -65.17 41.46 -126.98
C SER A 391 -63.98 41.94 -126.12
N SER A 392 -63.49 43.11 -126.52
CA SER A 392 -63.27 44.29 -125.66
C SER A 392 -61.85 44.60 -125.14
N LEU A 393 -61.44 45.83 -125.50
CA LEU A 393 -60.63 46.79 -124.72
C LEU A 393 -59.10 46.61 -124.61
N ARG A 394 -58.45 47.52 -125.36
CA ARG A 394 -57.54 48.57 -124.86
C ARG A 394 -56.32 48.16 -124.01
N SER A 395 -55.18 48.46 -124.63
CA SER A 395 -54.18 49.42 -124.09
C SER A 395 -53.18 48.87 -123.06
N PRO A 396 -52.06 49.59 -122.83
CA PRO A 396 -50.76 49.12 -123.28
C PRO A 396 -49.78 49.07 -122.09
N LEU A 397 -48.51 48.93 -122.46
CA LEU A 397 -47.33 49.29 -121.68
C LEU A 397 -46.75 48.22 -120.75
N SER A 398 -45.50 47.93 -121.12
CA SER A 398 -44.30 48.05 -120.30
C SER A 398 -44.01 46.99 -119.25
N ASN A 399 -42.69 46.72 -119.20
CA ASN A 399 -41.97 46.16 -118.08
C ASN A 399 -42.25 44.66 -117.86
N SER A 400 -41.33 43.82 -117.46
CA SER A 400 -39.99 43.97 -116.93
C SER A 400 -39.57 42.57 -116.48
N ILE A 401 -38.28 42.25 -116.62
CA ILE A 401 -37.42 41.66 -115.57
C ILE A 401 -37.85 40.32 -114.95
N PHE A 402 -36.90 39.39 -114.91
CA PHE A 402 -36.45 38.55 -113.77
C PHE A 402 -35.91 37.23 -114.37
N ASN A 403 -34.58 37.06 -114.35
CA ASN A 403 -33.81 36.34 -113.31
C ASN A 403 -34.04 34.84 -113.43
N THR A 404 -33.04 33.95 -113.45
CA THR A 404 -31.77 33.84 -112.70
C THR A 404 -31.11 32.55 -113.24
N PRO A 405 -29.82 32.22 -112.98
CA PRO A 405 -28.97 32.63 -111.86
C PRO A 405 -28.08 33.83 -112.13
#